data_AF-A0A418MV32-F1
#
_entry.id   AF-A0A418MV32-F1
#
_cell.length_a   1.000
_cell.length_b   1.000
_cell.length_c   1.000
_cell.angle_alpha   90.00
_cell.angle_beta   90.00
_cell.angle_gamma   90.00
#
_symmetry.space_group_name_H-M   'P 1'
#
loop_
_entity.id
_entity.type
_entity.pdbx_description
1 polymer ?
#
loop_
_entity_poly.entity_id
_entity_poly.type
_entity_poly.pdbx_seq_one_letter_code
_entity_poly.pdbx_strand_id
1 'polypeptide(L)'
;MPLGLLALAQRVADTGSGRTAVAAFVTSTVGAGLVLPYYGAEAFGLHAIARQAAADPRIDLLALADQVRYDPIAVTTFGAGLLALGAGATLAPVALWRGLRRPGGGGGGGGDNLPSRLSGVPFALGFLLFLPQFSTPAAVRIGHGVLLGAGLLWLATVLWGTSPSR
;
A
#
# COMPACT_ATOMS: atom_id res chain seq x y z
N MET A 1 2.71 -4.83 2.99
CA MET A 1 2.06 -3.61 3.54
C MET A 1 1.35 -3.88 4.87
N PRO A 2 0.35 -4.79 4.96
CA PRO A 2 -0.44 -4.99 6.18
C PRO A 2 0.40 -5.37 7.40
N LEU A 3 1.34 -6.31 7.25
CA LEU A 3 2.23 -6.72 8.35
C LEU A 3 3.11 -5.57 8.87
N GLY A 4 3.55 -4.66 8.01
CA GLY A 4 4.28 -3.46 8.41
C GLY A 4 3.41 -2.48 9.20
N LEU A 5 2.14 -2.35 8.83
CA LEU A 5 1.18 -1.53 9.58
C LEU A 5 0.76 -2.18 10.90
N LEU A 6 0.70 -3.51 10.98
CA LEU A 6 0.49 -4.23 12.23
C LEU A 6 1.66 -4.00 13.19
N ALA A 7 2.89 -4.08 12.69
CA ALA A 7 4.08 -3.78 13.49
C ALA A 7 4.07 -2.32 14.00
N LEU A 8 3.66 -1.37 13.15
CA LEU A 8 3.44 0.02 13.56
C LEU A 8 2.34 0.13 14.63
N ALA A 9 1.22 -0.57 14.47
CA ALA A 9 0.12 -0.56 15.42
C ALA A 9 0.53 -1.10 16.80
N GLN A 10 1.33 -2.17 16.83
CA GLN A 10 1.89 -2.71 18.07
C GLN A 10 2.84 -1.74 18.76
N ARG A 11 3.68 -1.01 18.00
CA ARG A 11 4.63 -0.03 18.55
C ARG A 11 3.97 1.23 19.10
N VAL A 12 2.80 1.58 18.56
CA VAL A 12 2.08 2.81 18.89
C VAL A 12 0.88 2.52 19.81
N ALA A 13 0.68 1.25 20.21
CA ALA A 13 -0.44 0.79 21.03
C ALA A 13 -0.56 1.50 22.38
N ASP A 14 0.58 1.75 23.04
CA ASP A 14 0.65 2.44 24.35
C ASP A 14 0.53 3.97 24.25
N THR A 15 0.39 4.49 23.02
CA THR A 15 0.21 5.93 22.77
C THR A 15 -1.25 6.24 22.45
N GLY A 16 -1.65 7.52 22.56
CA GLY A 16 -2.99 7.98 22.15
C GLY A 16 -3.35 7.76 20.67
N SER A 17 -2.42 7.25 19.85
CA SER A 17 -2.59 6.98 18.41
C SER A 17 -2.92 5.52 18.06
N GLY A 18 -3.01 4.61 19.03
CA GLY A 18 -3.25 3.18 18.78
C GLY A 18 -4.47 2.88 17.89
N ARG A 19 -5.61 3.56 18.11
CA ARG A 19 -6.82 3.41 17.29
C ARG A 19 -6.60 3.77 15.82
N THR A 20 -5.81 4.81 15.54
CA THR A 20 -5.52 5.24 14.15
C THR A 20 -4.59 4.24 13.45
N ALA A 21 -3.62 3.67 14.16
CA ALA A 21 -2.73 2.66 13.60
C ALA A 21 -3.45 1.33 13.33
N VAL A 22 -4.36 0.91 14.22
CA VAL A 22 -5.24 -0.25 13.98
C VAL A 22 -6.16 -0.01 12.79
N ALA A 23 -6.76 1.18 12.68
CA ALA A 23 -7.57 1.53 11.50
C ALA A 23 -6.73 1.44 10.21
N ALA A 24 -5.51 1.98 10.19
CA ALA A 24 -4.60 1.86 9.05
C ALA A 24 -4.38 0.39 8.66
N PHE A 25 -4.07 -0.48 9.63
CA PHE A 25 -3.87 -1.91 9.40
C PHE A 25 -5.11 -2.60 8.83
N VAL A 26 -6.27 -2.42 9.46
CA VAL A 26 -7.53 -3.06 9.05
C VAL A 26 -7.91 -2.60 7.65
N THR A 27 -7.92 -1.29 7.40
CA THR A 27 -8.29 -0.73 6.10
C THR A 27 -7.35 -1.20 4.99
N SER A 28 -6.04 -1.26 5.24
CA SER A 28 -5.08 -1.80 4.26
C SER A 28 -5.22 -3.31 4.05
N THR A 29 -5.60 -4.07 5.08
CA THR A 29 -5.82 -5.53 4.95
C THR A 29 -7.06 -5.81 4.11
N VAL A 30 -8.16 -5.10 4.38
CA VAL A 30 -9.38 -5.16 3.57
C VAL A 30 -9.08 -4.74 2.14
N GLY A 31 -8.39 -3.62 1.94
CA GLY A 31 -8.01 -3.16 0.61
C GLY A 31 -7.17 -4.17 -0.16
N ALA A 32 -6.17 -4.79 0.48
CA ALA A 32 -5.38 -5.86 -0.12
C ALA A 32 -6.25 -7.07 -0.51
N GLY A 33 -7.17 -7.48 0.37
CA GLY A 33 -8.10 -8.58 0.11
C GLY A 33 -9.05 -8.31 -1.06
N LEU A 34 -9.47 -7.06 -1.27
CA LEU A 34 -10.33 -6.66 -2.38
C LEU A 34 -9.58 -6.57 -3.72
N VAL A 35 -8.29 -6.22 -3.69
CA VAL A 35 -7.43 -6.12 -4.88
C VAL A 35 -6.93 -7.48 -5.37
N LEU A 36 -6.67 -8.42 -4.45
CA LEU A 36 -6.04 -9.70 -4.76
C LEU A 36 -6.78 -10.55 -5.81
N PRO A 37 -8.13 -10.65 -5.79
CA PRO A 37 -8.86 -11.43 -6.79
C PRO A 37 -8.64 -10.93 -8.23
N TYR A 38 -8.56 -9.61 -8.44
CA TYR A 38 -8.33 -9.03 -9.76
C TYR A 38 -6.96 -9.45 -10.31
N TYR A 39 -5.90 -9.31 -9.51
CA TYR A 39 -4.56 -9.75 -9.92
C TYR A 39 -4.45 -11.27 -10.06
N GLY A 40 -5.18 -12.05 -9.26
CA GLY A 40 -5.27 -13.50 -9.42
C GLY A 40 -5.92 -13.90 -10.75
N ALA A 41 -7.02 -13.23 -11.12
CA ALA A 41 -7.69 -13.44 -12.39
C ALA A 41 -6.80 -13.06 -13.58
N GLU A 42 -6.06 -11.95 -13.48
CA GLU A 42 -5.10 -11.57 -14.51
C GLU A 42 -3.92 -12.54 -14.61
N ALA A 43 -3.30 -12.91 -13.48
CA ALA A 43 -2.10 -13.74 -13.49
C ALA A 43 -2.39 -15.20 -13.89
N PHE A 44 -3.44 -15.80 -13.31
CA PHE A 44 -3.75 -17.21 -13.51
C PHE A 44 -4.82 -17.42 -14.57
N GLY A 45 -5.87 -16.59 -14.58
CA GLY A 45 -6.98 -16.69 -15.53
C GLY A 45 -6.56 -16.39 -16.97
N LEU A 46 -5.89 -15.24 -17.21
CA LEU A 46 -5.41 -14.91 -18.55
C LEU A 46 -4.33 -15.88 -19.02
N HIS A 47 -3.48 -16.39 -18.13
CA HIS A 47 -2.52 -17.44 -18.48
C HIS A 47 -3.21 -18.70 -18.99
N ALA A 48 -4.26 -19.17 -18.30
CA ALA A 48 -5.04 -20.32 -18.74
C ALA A 48 -5.74 -20.07 -20.09
N ILE A 49 -6.36 -18.89 -20.26
CA ILE A 49 -6.99 -18.48 -21.53
C ILE A 49 -5.98 -18.46 -22.67
N ALA A 50 -4.80 -17.88 -22.45
CA ALA A 50 -3.74 -17.81 -23.46
C ALA A 50 -3.27 -19.20 -23.91
N ARG A 51 -3.15 -20.15 -22.97
CA ARG A 51 -2.81 -21.53 -23.29
C ARG A 51 -3.87 -22.21 -24.17
N GLN A 52 -5.15 -21.94 -23.92
CA GLN A 52 -6.24 -22.47 -24.72
C GLN A 52 -6.26 -21.85 -26.12
N ALA A 53 -6.09 -20.52 -26.21
CA ALA A 53 -6.06 -19.79 -27.48
C ALA A 53 -4.86 -20.17 -28.37
N ALA A 54 -3.73 -20.55 -27.76
CA ALA A 54 -2.59 -21.08 -28.51
C ALA A 54 -2.89 -22.43 -29.20
N ALA A 55 -3.84 -23.20 -28.67
CA ALA A 55 -4.26 -24.48 -29.24
C ALA A 55 -5.46 -24.37 -30.19
N ASP A 56 -6.32 -23.35 -30.01
CA ASP A 56 -7.46 -23.08 -30.89
C ASP A 56 -7.47 -21.63 -31.38
N PRO A 57 -7.06 -21.38 -32.64
CA PRO A 57 -7.03 -20.05 -33.24
C PRO A 57 -8.38 -19.35 -33.36
N ARG A 58 -9.50 -20.08 -33.14
CA ARG A 58 -10.85 -19.49 -33.15
C ARG A 58 -11.18 -18.74 -31.86
N ILE A 59 -10.40 -18.94 -30.80
CA ILE A 59 -10.57 -18.23 -29.54
C ILE A 59 -10.01 -16.82 -29.71
N ASP A 60 -10.90 -15.84 -29.61
CA ASP A 60 -10.50 -14.44 -29.53
C ASP A 60 -9.91 -14.14 -28.14
N LEU A 61 -8.59 -14.28 -28.05
CA LEU A 61 -7.83 -14.02 -26.83
C LEU A 61 -8.06 -12.61 -26.29
N LEU A 62 -8.16 -11.62 -27.18
CA LEU A 62 -8.24 -10.22 -26.77
C LEU A 62 -9.63 -9.93 -26.20
N ALA A 63 -10.69 -10.42 -26.85
CA ALA A 63 -12.05 -10.28 -26.33
C ALA A 63 -12.25 -10.97 -24.97
N LEU A 64 -11.70 -12.17 -24.77
CA LEU A 64 -11.76 -12.84 -23.47
C LEU A 64 -10.95 -12.11 -22.39
N ALA A 65 -9.78 -11.58 -22.74
CA ALA A 65 -8.97 -10.80 -21.81
C ALA A 65 -9.70 -9.51 -21.37
N ASP A 66 -10.39 -8.85 -22.30
CA ASP A 66 -11.18 -7.66 -22.02
C ASP A 66 -12.37 -7.98 -21.12
N GLN A 67 -13.03 -9.13 -21.29
CA GLN A 67 -14.09 -9.57 -20.38
C GLN A 67 -13.59 -9.76 -18.94
N VAL A 68 -12.38 -10.27 -18.75
CA VAL A 68 -11.78 -10.40 -17.40
C VAL A 68 -11.43 -9.04 -16.82
N ARG A 69 -10.85 -8.14 -17.63
CA ARG A 69 -10.33 -6.84 -17.17
C ARG A 69 -11.40 -5.81 -16.90
N TYR A 70 -12.45 -5.80 -17.72
CA TYR A 70 -13.50 -4.78 -17.73
C TYR A 70 -14.82 -5.29 -17.16
N ASP A 71 -14.84 -6.49 -16.57
CA ASP A 71 -15.98 -6.95 -15.80
C ASP A 71 -16.35 -5.91 -14.72
N PRO A 72 -17.60 -5.41 -14.68
CA PRO A 72 -17.98 -4.34 -13.76
C PRO A 72 -17.77 -4.69 -12.29
N ILE A 73 -17.96 -5.95 -11.89
CA ILE A 73 -17.78 -6.39 -10.50
C ILE A 73 -16.28 -6.42 -10.18
N ALA A 74 -15.47 -6.95 -11.09
CA ALA A 74 -14.02 -6.99 -10.94
C ALA A 74 -13.43 -5.58 -10.81
N VAL A 75 -13.80 -4.66 -11.72
CA VAL A 75 -13.30 -3.27 -11.72
C VAL A 75 -13.74 -2.50 -10.47
N THR A 76 -15.01 -2.62 -10.06
CA THR A 76 -15.52 -1.91 -8.88
C THR A 76 -14.90 -2.43 -7.59
N THR A 77 -14.76 -3.75 -7.44
CA THR A 77 -14.11 -4.38 -6.28
C THR A 77 -12.64 -3.99 -6.20
N PHE A 78 -11.93 -4.04 -7.33
CA PHE A 78 -10.54 -3.60 -7.43
C PHE A 78 -10.37 -2.13 -7.09
N GLY A 79 -11.21 -1.26 -7.66
CA GLY A 79 -11.21 0.18 -7.38
C GLY A 79 -11.48 0.50 -5.91
N ALA A 80 -12.48 -0.15 -5.30
CA ALA A 80 -12.76 -0.02 -3.86
C ALA A 80 -11.57 -0.48 -3.01
N GLY A 81 -10.91 -1.57 -3.41
CA GLY A 81 -9.70 -2.06 -2.76
C GLY A 81 -8.52 -1.09 -2.84
N LEU A 82 -8.29 -0.46 -4.00
CA LEU A 82 -7.28 0.59 -4.16
C LEU A 82 -7.56 1.81 -3.29
N LEU A 83 -8.82 2.26 -3.23
CA LEU A 83 -9.23 3.36 -2.36
C LEU A 83 -9.00 3.03 -0.89
N ALA A 84 -9.34 1.81 -0.46
CA ALA A 84 -9.07 1.34 0.90
C ALA A 84 -7.56 1.27 1.19
N LEU A 85 -6.74 0.80 0.24
CA LEU A 85 -5.28 0.81 0.38
C LEU A 85 -4.73 2.25 0.52
N GLY A 86 -5.21 3.19 -0.29
CA GLY A 86 -4.85 4.60 -0.18
C GLY A 86 -5.26 5.22 1.16
N ALA A 87 -6.46 4.91 1.64
CA ALA A 87 -6.95 5.33 2.95
C ALA A 87 -6.09 4.75 4.10
N GLY A 88 -5.80 3.44 4.08
CA GLY A 88 -4.93 2.82 5.08
C GLY A 88 -3.50 3.38 5.04
N ALA A 89 -2.96 3.63 3.84
CA ALA A 89 -1.63 4.20 3.66
C ALA A 89 -1.51 5.65 4.16
N THR A 90 -2.58 6.45 4.08
CA THR A 90 -2.62 7.82 4.60
C THR A 90 -2.85 7.87 6.11
N LEU A 91 -3.57 6.91 6.70
CA LEU A 91 -3.76 6.83 8.15
C LEU A 91 -2.46 6.50 8.91
N ALA A 92 -1.53 5.76 8.28
CA ALA A 92 -0.26 5.39 8.88
C ALA A 92 0.64 6.59 9.29
N PRO A 93 0.96 7.56 8.40
CA PRO A 93 1.68 8.77 8.79
C PRO A 93 0.91 9.63 9.80
N VAL A 94 -0.43 9.64 9.74
CA VAL A 94 -1.24 10.38 10.72
C VAL A 94 -1.08 9.79 12.12
N ALA A 95 -1.02 8.46 12.25
CA ALA A 95 -0.74 7.81 13.54
C ALA A 95 0.64 8.17 14.08
N LEU A 96 1.68 8.15 13.24
CA LEU A 96 3.03 8.59 13.59
C LEU A 96 3.06 10.05 14.05
N TRP A 97 2.39 10.93 13.31
CA TRP A 97 2.41 12.37 13.57
C TRP A 97 1.61 12.75 14.83
N ARG A 98 0.54 12.00 15.17
CA ARG A 98 -0.24 12.18 16.41
C ARG A 98 0.47 11.62 17.64
N GLY A 99 1.16 10.49 17.52
CA GLY A 99 1.93 9.89 18.62
C GLY A 99 3.09 10.78 19.09
N LEU A 100 3.71 11.51 18.16
CA LEU A 100 4.85 12.40 18.42
C LEU A 100 4.47 13.81 18.90
N ARG A 101 3.17 14.15 18.97
CA ARG A 101 2.67 15.52 19.24
C ARG A 101 2.36 15.82 20.71
N ARG A 102 2.49 14.87 21.65
CA ARG A 102 2.25 15.16 23.07
C ARG A 102 3.48 15.79 23.74
N PRO A 103 3.36 17.01 24.30
CA PRO A 103 4.34 17.53 25.25
C PRO A 103 4.25 16.67 26.52
N GLY A 104 5.31 15.92 26.86
CA GLY A 104 5.41 15.23 28.15
C GLY A 104 5.69 13.71 28.11
N GLY A 105 5.89 13.08 26.95
CA GLY A 105 6.37 11.69 26.88
C GLY A 105 7.88 11.63 27.07
N GLY A 106 8.35 11.35 28.29
CA GLY A 106 9.76 11.29 28.67
C GLY A 106 10.57 10.17 27.99
N GLY A 107 11.03 10.42 26.77
CA GLY A 107 12.11 9.68 26.12
C GLY A 107 13.21 10.67 25.74
N GLY A 108 14.28 10.72 26.54
CA GLY A 108 15.42 11.61 26.33
C GLY A 108 16.15 11.34 25.02
N GLY A 109 16.42 12.40 24.28
CA GLY A 109 17.17 12.37 23.02
C GLY A 109 16.80 13.57 22.15
N GLY A 110 17.45 14.71 22.43
CA GLY A 110 17.21 15.97 21.73
C GLY A 110 17.54 15.94 20.24
N GLY A 111 16.91 16.86 19.50
CA GLY A 111 17.24 17.19 18.11
C GLY A 111 16.07 16.97 17.16
N ASP A 112 15.36 18.05 16.84
CA ASP A 112 14.70 18.34 15.56
C ASP A 112 14.52 17.19 14.56
N ASN A 113 13.73 16.17 14.92
CA ASN A 113 13.55 15.00 14.07
C ASN A 113 12.44 15.21 13.01
N LEU A 114 12.53 16.32 12.28
CA LEU A 114 11.71 16.61 11.09
C LEU A 114 11.76 15.47 10.05
N PRO A 115 12.90 14.78 9.81
CA PRO A 115 12.99 13.66 8.87
C PRO A 115 12.13 12.45 9.27
N SER A 116 12.02 12.13 10.56
CA SER A 116 11.20 10.99 11.00
C SER A 116 9.71 11.27 10.87
N ARG A 117 9.28 12.54 11.05
CA ARG A 117 7.89 12.99 10.87
C ARG A 117 7.42 12.95 9.42
N LEU A 118 8.33 13.13 8.47
CA LEU A 118 8.03 13.15 7.03
C LEU A 118 8.19 11.77 6.37
N SER A 119 8.79 10.79 7.04
CA SER A 119 9.07 9.46 6.48
C SER A 119 7.84 8.71 5.96
N GLY A 120 6.65 8.98 6.49
CA GLY A 120 5.40 8.38 6.00
C GLY A 120 4.75 9.12 4.82
N VAL A 121 5.24 10.31 4.45
CA VAL A 121 4.71 11.11 3.32
C VAL A 121 5.03 10.45 1.98
N PRO A 122 6.27 9.99 1.68
CA PRO A 122 6.55 9.25 0.45
C PRO A 122 5.71 7.98 0.32
N PHE A 123 5.46 7.30 1.43
CA PHE A 123 4.63 6.09 1.46
C PHE A 123 3.16 6.38 1.11
N ALA A 124 2.56 7.40 1.73
CA ALA A 124 1.19 7.82 1.43
C ALA A 124 1.06 8.37 0.00
N LEU A 125 2.01 9.20 -0.45
CA LEU A 125 2.04 9.72 -1.81
C LEU A 125 2.18 8.60 -2.84
N GLY A 126 3.04 7.61 -2.60
CA GLY A 126 3.18 6.46 -3.48
C GLY A 126 1.87 5.67 -3.61
N PHE A 127 1.10 5.48 -2.55
CA PHE A 127 -0.21 4.83 -2.66
C PHE A 127 -1.29 5.71 -3.30
N LEU A 128 -1.28 7.03 -3.06
CA LEU A 128 -2.24 7.96 -3.68
C LEU A 128 -1.97 8.15 -5.18
N LEU A 129 -0.70 8.21 -5.58
CA LEU A 129 -0.27 8.32 -6.98
C LEU A 129 -0.37 6.97 -7.72
N PHE A 130 -0.74 5.89 -7.03
CA PHE A 130 -0.90 4.56 -7.61
C PHE A 130 -2.06 4.49 -8.63
N LEU A 131 -3.13 5.26 -8.44
CA LEU A 131 -4.23 5.34 -9.42
C LEU A 131 -3.81 6.10 -10.69
N PRO A 132 -3.28 7.35 -10.60
CA PRO A 132 -2.84 8.09 -11.77
C PRO A 132 -1.81 7.36 -12.64
N GLN A 133 -0.90 6.58 -12.03
CA GLN A 133 0.19 5.95 -12.79
C GLN A 133 -0.30 4.93 -13.83
N PHE A 134 -1.49 4.34 -13.68
CA PHE A 134 -2.00 3.35 -14.65
C PHE A 134 -2.14 3.93 -16.06
N SER A 135 -2.39 5.24 -16.18
CA SER A 135 -2.53 5.94 -17.45
C SER A 135 -1.22 6.59 -17.95
N THR A 136 -0.11 6.39 -17.26
CA THR A 136 1.18 7.03 -17.59
C THR A 136 2.11 6.09 -18.38
N PRO A 137 3.08 6.61 -19.14
CA PRO A 137 4.08 5.79 -19.86
C PRO A 137 4.88 4.87 -18.93
N ALA A 138 5.45 3.80 -19.50
CA ALA A 138 6.19 2.78 -18.73
C ALA A 138 7.29 3.37 -17.83
N ALA A 139 8.04 4.36 -18.33
CA ALA A 139 9.09 5.03 -17.56
C ALA A 139 8.55 5.70 -16.28
N VAL A 140 7.35 6.31 -16.33
CA VAL A 140 6.72 6.96 -15.18
C VAL A 140 6.28 5.94 -14.14
N ARG A 141 5.71 4.82 -14.57
CA ARG A 141 5.32 3.70 -13.68
C ARG A 141 6.53 3.09 -12.97
N ILE A 142 7.63 2.89 -13.70
CA ILE A 142 8.89 2.41 -13.14
C ILE A 142 9.42 3.42 -12.11
N GLY A 143 9.49 4.70 -12.47
CA GLY A 143 9.94 5.76 -11.56
C GLY A 143 9.08 5.85 -10.29
N HIS A 144 7.76 5.73 -10.43
CA HIS A 144 6.82 5.67 -9.31
C HIS A 144 7.12 4.47 -8.39
N GLY A 145 7.33 3.28 -8.96
CA GLY A 145 7.69 2.08 -8.20
C GLY A 145 9.01 2.22 -7.45
N VAL A 146 10.03 2.81 -8.07
CA VAL A 146 11.33 3.09 -7.44
C VAL A 146 11.17 4.08 -6.28
N LEU A 147 10.41 5.17 -6.48
CA LEU A 147 10.15 6.17 -5.44
C LEU A 147 9.41 5.56 -4.24
N LEU A 148 8.37 4.75 -4.49
CA LEU A 148 7.64 4.04 -3.45
C LEU A 148 8.56 3.07 -2.69
N GLY A 149 9.41 2.33 -3.41
CA GLY A 149 10.40 1.43 -2.82
C GLY A 149 11.38 2.16 -1.90
N ALA A 150 11.95 3.28 -2.36
CA ALA A 150 12.83 4.13 -1.55
C ALA A 150 12.13 4.68 -0.30
N GLY A 151 10.87 5.13 -0.44
CA GLY A 151 10.06 5.60 0.70
C GLY A 151 9.81 4.51 1.74
N LEU A 152 9.52 3.28 1.31
CA LEU A 152 9.35 2.13 2.20
C LEU A 152 10.65 1.75 2.93
N LEU A 153 11.79 1.77 2.22
CA LEU A 153 13.10 1.51 2.81
C LEU A 153 13.46 2.58 3.85
N TRP A 154 13.22 3.85 3.54
CA TRP A 154 13.43 4.95 4.50
C TRP A 154 12.55 4.76 5.75
N LEU A 155 11.26 4.49 5.58
CA LEU A 155 10.36 4.22 6.71
C LEU A 155 10.85 3.04 7.56
N ALA A 156 11.31 1.96 6.93
CA ALA A 156 11.86 0.80 7.63
C ALA A 156 13.11 1.14 8.45
N THR A 157 14.05 1.91 7.89
CA THR A 157 15.28 2.33 8.61
C THR A 157 14.99 3.18 9.85
N VAL A 158 14.01 4.09 9.76
CA VAL A 158 13.56 4.91 10.91
C VAL A 158 12.96 4.04 12.01
N LEU A 159 12.13 3.07 11.64
CA LEU A 159 11.53 2.12 12.60
C LEU A 159 12.57 1.16 13.20
N TRP A 160 13.60 0.81 12.44
CA TRP A 160 14.68 -0.06 12.93
C TRP A 160 15.54 0.65 13.98
N GLY A 161 15.97 1.89 13.70
CA GLY A 161 16.81 2.68 14.60
C GLY A 161 16.14 3.09 15.92
N THR A 162 14.82 2.89 16.04
CA THR A 162 14.05 3.12 17.28
C THR A 162 13.80 1.86 18.09
N SER A 163 14.32 0.70 17.66
CA SER A 163 14.25 -0.53 18.47
C SER A 163 15.29 -0.48 19.59
N PRO A 164 14.90 -0.73 20.86
CA PRO A 164 15.87 -0.82 21.95
C PRO A 164 16.81 -2.00 21.70
N SER A 165 18.12 -1.75 21.78
CA SER A 165 19.12 -2.82 21.86
C SER A 165 18.79 -3.65 23.10
N ARG A 166 18.41 -4.91 22.88
CA ARG A 166 18.25 -5.89 23.96
C ARG A 166 19.59 -6.22 24.60
#